data_AF-A0A4R3U650-F1
#
_entry.id   AF-A0A4R3U650-F1
#
_cell.length_a   1.000
_cell.length_b   1.000
_cell.length_c   1.000
_cell.angle_alpha   90.00
_cell.angle_beta   90.00
_cell.angle_gamma   90.00
#
_symmetry.space_group_name_H-M   'P 1'
#
loop_
_entity.id
_entity.type
_entity.pdbx_description
1 polymer ?
#
loop_
_entity_poly.entity_id
_entity_poly.type
_entity_poly.pdbx_seq_one_letter_code
_entity_poly.pdbx_strand_id
1 'polypeptide(L)'
;MIDKFAIEKAIEGGWKHFEGLDKKEASLYAHNILALSDWQTIALDRTFWQALGKALGWEQKAGMRVTSIGTADHYEAGWSENAHRFYDLILTGGDMEKWWQELLAN
;
A
#
# COMPACT_ATOMS: atom_id res chain seq x y z
N MET A 1 2.29 -7.99 -9.39
CA MET A 1 1.87 -6.78 -10.13
C MET A 1 1.02 -5.94 -9.19
N ILE A 2 1.17 -4.61 -9.22
CA ILE A 2 0.37 -3.68 -8.40
C ILE A 2 -0.83 -3.21 -9.23
N ASP A 3 -2.02 -3.18 -8.62
CA ASP A 3 -3.23 -2.68 -9.27
C ASP A 3 -3.14 -1.18 -9.58
N LYS A 4 -3.64 -0.77 -10.75
CA LYS A 4 -3.60 0.64 -11.19
C LYS A 4 -4.38 1.57 -10.26
N PHE A 5 -5.54 1.12 -9.78
CA PHE A 5 -6.36 1.90 -8.87
C PHE A 5 -5.68 2.10 -7.51
N ALA A 6 -4.93 1.09 -7.03
CA ALA A 6 -4.11 1.23 -5.82
C ALA A 6 -3.03 2.32 -5.98
N ILE A 7 -2.39 2.41 -7.15
CA ILE A 7 -1.43 3.47 -7.47
C ILE A 7 -2.11 4.85 -7.45
N GLU A 8 -3.28 4.97 -8.10
CA GLU A 8 -4.03 6.23 -8.14
C GLU A 8 -4.43 6.69 -6.73
N LYS A 9 -4.85 5.75 -5.87
CA LYS A 9 -5.18 6.01 -4.48
C LYS A 9 -3.96 6.39 -3.65
N ALA A 10 -2.82 5.73 -3.84
CA ALA A 10 -1.58 6.13 -3.19
C ALA A 10 -1.18 7.56 -3.56
N ILE A 11 -1.29 7.95 -4.84
CA ILE A 11 -1.03 9.33 -5.27
C ILE A 11 -2.00 10.31 -4.59
N GLU A 12 -3.30 9.98 -4.51
CA GLU A 12 -4.29 10.78 -3.76
C GLU A 12 -3.92 10.94 -2.27
N GLY A 13 -3.38 9.89 -1.67
CA GLY A 13 -2.91 9.89 -0.30
C GLY A 13 -1.62 10.67 -0.07
N GLY A 14 -0.97 11.13 -1.13
CA GLY A 14 0.25 11.93 -1.08
C GLY A 14 1.54 11.14 -1.30
N TRP A 15 1.50 10.03 -2.04
CA TRP A 15 2.71 9.35 -2.49
C TRP A 15 3.46 10.21 -3.51
N LYS A 16 4.67 10.67 -3.14
CA LYS A 16 5.45 11.68 -3.89
C LYS A 16 6.54 11.10 -4.79
N HIS A 17 6.48 9.82 -5.13
CA HIS A 17 7.49 9.17 -5.97
C HIS A 17 7.60 9.80 -7.38
N PHE A 18 6.58 10.54 -7.81
CA PHE A 18 6.49 11.23 -9.11
C PHE A 18 6.37 12.75 -8.99
N GLU A 19 7.03 13.34 -7.99
CA GLU A 19 7.00 14.79 -7.77
C GLU A 19 7.42 15.54 -9.05
N GLY A 20 6.53 16.43 -9.54
CA GLY A 20 6.72 17.17 -10.80
C GLY A 20 5.87 16.70 -11.98
N LEU A 21 5.21 15.54 -11.88
CA LEU A 21 4.20 15.10 -12.86
C LEU A 21 2.79 15.48 -12.41
N ASP A 22 1.88 15.70 -13.37
CA ASP A 22 0.46 15.77 -13.03
C ASP A 22 -0.08 14.39 -12.59
N LYS A 23 -1.23 14.34 -11.92
CA LYS A 23 -1.78 13.09 -11.37
C LYS A 23 -2.02 12.00 -12.42
N LYS A 24 -2.44 12.37 -13.64
CA LYS A 24 -2.70 11.41 -14.72
C LYS A 24 -1.40 10.89 -15.30
N GLU A 25 -0.42 11.76 -15.50
CA GLU A 25 0.93 11.41 -15.94
C GLU A 25 1.63 10.50 -14.93
N ALA A 26 1.53 10.83 -13.63
CA ALA A 26 2.06 10.01 -12.55
C ALA A 26 1.42 8.62 -12.51
N SER A 27 0.08 8.52 -12.60
CA SER A 27 -0.63 7.22 -12.66
C SER A 27 -0.20 6.40 -13.88
N LEU A 28 -0.14 7.03 -15.05
CA LEU A 28 0.24 6.35 -16.29
C LEU A 28 1.69 5.87 -16.26
N TYR A 29 2.61 6.70 -15.79
CA TYR A 29 4.03 6.36 -15.66
C TYR A 29 4.24 5.24 -14.64
N ALA A 30 3.63 5.36 -13.46
CA ALA A 30 3.70 4.36 -12.40
C ALA A 30 3.16 3.01 -12.87
N HIS A 31 2.05 3.00 -13.59
CA HIS A 31 1.46 1.76 -14.08
C HIS A 31 2.28 1.13 -15.22
N ASN A 32 2.72 1.93 -16.20
CA ASN A 32 3.40 1.40 -17.39
C ASN A 32 4.86 0.98 -17.13
N ILE A 33 5.59 1.73 -16.30
CA ILE A 33 7.02 1.50 -16.08
C ILE A 33 7.21 0.66 -14.82
N LEU A 34 6.72 1.15 -13.69
CA LEU A 34 7.03 0.55 -12.39
C LEU A 34 6.14 -0.65 -12.08
N ALA A 35 4.83 -0.59 -12.31
CA ALA A 35 3.93 -1.71 -11.97
C ALA A 35 4.06 -2.93 -12.91
N LEU A 36 4.59 -2.75 -14.13
CA LEU A 36 4.75 -3.84 -15.10
C LEU A 36 6.16 -4.46 -15.08
N SER A 37 7.22 -3.67 -14.82
CA SER A 37 8.60 -4.16 -14.92
C SER A 37 9.39 -4.17 -13.61
N ASP A 38 8.96 -3.43 -12.58
CA ASP A 38 9.65 -3.33 -11.28
C ASP A 38 8.65 -3.06 -10.13
N TRP A 39 7.60 -3.87 -10.09
CA TRP A 39 6.48 -3.66 -9.18
C TRP A 39 6.87 -3.98 -7.73
N GLN A 40 7.96 -4.72 -7.55
CA GLN A 40 8.57 -5.04 -6.27
C GLN A 40 9.07 -3.79 -5.56
N THR A 41 9.60 -2.81 -6.31
CA THR A 41 10.02 -1.53 -5.75
C THR A 41 8.84 -0.76 -5.14
N ILE A 42 7.68 -0.77 -5.82
CA ILE A 42 6.44 -0.19 -5.26
C ILE A 42 5.95 -1.01 -4.06
N ALA A 43 5.95 -2.35 -4.19
CA ALA A 43 5.52 -3.24 -3.13
C ALA A 43 6.30 -2.98 -1.84
N LEU A 44 7.62 -2.81 -1.92
CA LEU A 44 8.49 -2.57 -0.77
C LEU A 44 8.53 -1.09 -0.31
N ASP A 45 7.92 -0.18 -1.06
CA ASP A 45 7.90 1.25 -0.71
C ASP A 45 6.92 1.50 0.44
N ARG A 46 7.47 1.76 1.62
CA ARG A 46 6.69 2.15 2.80
C ARG A 46 5.78 3.36 2.53
N THR A 47 6.26 4.35 1.78
CA THR A 47 5.52 5.60 1.54
C THR A 47 4.33 5.38 0.61
N PHE A 48 4.40 4.39 -0.28
CA PHE A 48 3.27 3.93 -1.09
C PHE A 48 2.15 3.40 -0.18
N TRP A 49 2.45 2.45 0.71
CA TRP A 49 1.46 1.86 1.62
C TRP A 49 0.84 2.88 2.56
N GLN A 50 1.66 3.77 3.12
CA GLN A 50 1.18 4.85 3.98
C GLN A 50 0.17 5.75 3.26
N ALA A 51 0.51 6.18 2.05
CA ALA A 51 -0.37 7.03 1.27
C ALA A 51 -1.64 6.29 0.83
N LEU A 52 -1.51 5.04 0.38
CA LEU A 52 -2.64 4.20 0.04
C LEU A 52 -3.59 4.03 1.23
N GLY A 53 -3.05 3.71 2.41
CA GLY A 53 -3.83 3.57 3.62
C GLY A 53 -4.48 4.86 4.08
N LYS A 54 -3.84 6.00 3.89
CA LYS A 54 -4.46 7.30 4.13
C LYS A 54 -5.65 7.54 3.21
N ALA A 55 -5.50 7.27 1.91
CA ALA A 55 -6.56 7.45 0.93
C ALA A 55 -7.76 6.50 1.14
N LEU A 56 -7.50 5.31 1.67
CA LEU A 56 -8.50 4.28 1.95
C LEU A 56 -8.96 4.25 3.42
N GLY A 57 -8.51 5.18 4.26
CA GLY A 57 -8.95 5.31 5.65
C GLY A 57 -8.45 4.22 6.60
N TRP A 58 -7.36 3.53 6.29
CA TRP A 58 -6.78 2.46 7.12
C TRP A 58 -6.10 2.96 8.41
N GLU A 59 -5.90 4.27 8.55
CA GLU A 59 -5.21 4.87 9.70
C GLU A 59 -5.99 4.76 11.03
N GLN A 60 -7.32 4.58 10.98
CA GLN A 60 -8.15 4.47 12.19
C GLN A 60 -8.05 3.13 12.93
N LYS A 61 -7.33 2.14 12.39
CA LYS A 61 -7.13 0.83 13.03
C LYS A 61 -6.00 0.81 14.08
N ALA A 62 -5.42 1.96 14.42
CA ALA A 62 -4.41 2.06 15.48
C ALA A 62 -5.06 1.93 16.86
N GLY A 63 -5.28 0.69 17.31
CA GLY A 63 -5.64 0.38 18.69
C GLY A 63 -4.39 0.34 19.58
N MET A 64 -4.47 0.93 20.77
CA MET A 64 -3.46 0.72 21.82
C MET A 64 -3.69 -0.67 22.42
N ARG A 65 -2.78 -1.61 22.19
CA ARG A 65 -2.79 -2.89 22.90
C ARG A 65 -1.83 -2.78 24.08
N VAL A 66 -2.37 -2.62 25.28
CA VAL A 66 -1.58 -2.70 26.51
C VAL A 66 -1.14 -4.16 26.66
N THR A 67 0.16 -4.42 26.52
CA THR A 67 0.70 -5.75 26.84
C THR A 67 0.65 -5.94 28.36
N SER A 68 0.56 -7.18 28.82
CA SER A 68 0.58 -7.53 30.26
C SER A 68 1.87 -7.13 30.99
N ILE A 69 2.86 -6.59 30.27
CA ILE A 69 4.18 -6.18 30.75
C ILE A 69 4.34 -4.65 30.78
N GLY A 70 3.28 -3.89 30.47
CA GLY A 70 3.28 -2.42 30.54
C GLY A 70 4.00 -1.72 29.37
N THR A 71 4.36 -2.45 28.31
CA THR A 71 4.87 -1.82 27.07
C THR A 71 3.69 -1.46 26.17
N ALA A 72 3.59 -0.18 25.81
CA ALA A 72 2.67 0.27 24.77
C ALA A 72 3.29 -0.03 23.41
N ASP A 73 3.05 -1.23 22.88
CA ASP A 73 3.41 -1.54 21.51
C ASP A 73 2.47 -0.75 20.59
N HIS A 74 3.06 0.16 19.83
CA HIS A 74 2.35 0.91 18.80
C HIS A 74 2.03 -0.09 17.69
N TYR A 75 0.76 -0.50 17.57
CA TYR A 75 0.39 -1.28 16.40
C TYR A 75 0.60 -0.41 15.16
N GLU A 76 1.36 -0.97 14.23
CA GLU A 76 1.64 -0.37 12.95
C GLU A 76 0.30 -0.04 12.28
N ALA A 77 0.12 1.23 11.90
CA ALA A 77 -1.10 1.71 11.26
C ALA A 77 -1.56 0.76 10.14
N GLY A 78 -2.88 0.64 9.91
CA GLY A 78 -3.48 -0.45 9.12
C GLY A 78 -2.92 -0.66 7.69
N TRP A 79 -2.14 0.28 7.18
CA TRP A 79 -1.32 0.09 5.98
C TRP A 79 -0.22 -0.96 6.12
N SER A 80 0.40 -1.12 7.29
CA SER A 80 1.51 -2.06 7.50
C SER A 80 1.04 -3.52 7.50
N GLU A 81 -0.13 -3.77 8.10
CA GLU A 81 -0.77 -5.08 8.03
C GLU A 81 -1.06 -5.48 6.58
N ASN A 82 -1.60 -4.56 5.78
CA ASN A 82 -1.85 -4.80 4.36
C ASN A 82 -0.55 -4.99 3.56
N ALA A 83 0.50 -4.24 3.88
CA ALA A 83 1.83 -4.41 3.28
C ALA A 83 2.41 -5.80 3.58
N HIS A 84 2.38 -6.24 4.83
CA HIS A 84 2.85 -7.57 5.23
C HIS A 84 2.05 -8.70 4.57
N ARG A 85 0.72 -8.59 4.53
CA ARG A 85 -0.13 -9.57 3.82
C ARG A 85 0.20 -9.64 2.33
N PHE A 86 0.54 -8.51 1.72
CA PHE A 86 0.99 -8.50 0.33
C PHE A 86 2.35 -9.17 0.18
N TYR A 87 3.31 -8.95 1.08
CA TYR A 87 4.61 -9.64 1.06
C TYR A 87 4.47 -11.16 1.16
N ASP A 88 3.64 -11.63 2.09
CA ASP A 88 3.36 -13.06 2.24
C ASP A 88 2.75 -13.64 0.96
N LEU A 89 1.84 -12.90 0.32
CA LEU A 89 1.25 -13.30 -0.95
C LEU A 89 2.30 -13.48 -2.06
N ILE A 90 3.27 -12.56 -2.13
CA ILE A 90 4.39 -12.65 -3.09
C ILE A 90 5.24 -13.90 -2.83
N LEU A 91 5.61 -14.14 -1.57
CA LEU A 91 6.47 -15.26 -1.18
C LEU A 91 5.80 -16.62 -1.39
N THR A 92 4.48 -16.67 -1.24
CA THR A 92 3.69 -17.90 -1.41
C THR A 92 3.21 -18.13 -2.84
N GLY A 93 3.43 -17.17 -3.75
CA GLY A 93 2.94 -17.25 -5.13
C GLY A 93 1.41 -17.17 -5.23
N GLY A 94 0.76 -16.48 -4.29
CA GLY A 94 -0.69 -16.31 -4.28
C GLY A 94 -1.21 -15.41 -5.40
N ASP A 95 -2.53 -15.39 -5.55
CA ASP A 95 -3.21 -14.61 -6.58
C ASP A 95 -3.23 -13.12 -6.22
N MET A 96 -2.28 -12.38 -6.78
CA MET A 96 -2.16 -10.93 -6.60
C MET A 96 -3.35 -10.14 -7.14
N GLU A 97 -3.93 -10.56 -8.27
CA GLU A 97 -5.05 -9.84 -8.89
C GLU A 97 -6.29 -9.95 -8.02
N LYS A 98 -6.62 -11.16 -7.60
CA LYS A 98 -7.72 -11.42 -6.66
C LYS A 98 -7.52 -10.66 -5.35
N TRP A 99 -6.31 -10.66 -4.81
CA TRP A 99 -6.02 -9.96 -3.56
C TRP A 99 -6.28 -8.44 -3.67
N TRP A 100 -5.85 -7.80 -4.76
CA TRP A 100 -6.13 -6.38 -4.98
C TRP A 100 -7.63 -6.10 -5.13
N GLN A 101 -8.36 -6.95 -5.86
CA GLN A 101 -9.82 -6.82 -5.98
C GLN A 101 -10.51 -6.89 -4.60
N GLU A 102 -10.12 -7.84 -3.75
CA GLU A 102 -10.67 -7.99 -2.40
C GLU A 102 -10.27 -6.83 -1.47
N LEU A 103 -9.02 -6.37 -1.56
CA LEU A 103 -8.54 -5.25 -0.76
C LEU A 103 -9.26 -3.95 -1.09
N LEU A 104 -9.47 -3.67 -2.38
CA LEU A 104 -10.01 -2.40 -2.87
C LEU A 104 -11.55 -2.37 -2.92
N ALA A 105 -12.21 -3.52 -2.73
CA ALA A 105 -13.67 -3.62 -2.63
C ALA A 105 -14.21 -3.29 -1.23
N ASN A 106 -13.34 -3.24 -0.21
CA ASN A 106 -13.66 -2.89 1.17
C ASN A 106 -13.38 -1.41 1.47
#